data_AF-A0A2M9G7U6-F1
#
_entry.id   AF-A0A2M9G7U6-F1
#
_cell.length_a   1.000
_cell.length_b   1.000
_cell.length_c   1.000
_cell.angle_alpha   90.00
_cell.angle_beta   90.00
_cell.angle_gamma   90.00
#
_symmetry.space_group_name_H-M   'P 1'
#
loop_
_entity.id
_entity.type
_entity.pdbx_description
1 polymer ?
#
loop_
_entity_poly.entity_id
_entity_poly.type
_entity_poly.pdbx_seq_one_letter_code
_entity_poly.pdbx_strand_id
1 'polypeptide(L)'
;MITSDKPEILAPCTSLQLGCWSAEHCCFTSRFRQIERLTVDVLGDREVAQEWLLKPLRGHSNQPPCCLIYTRAGYDAVFTLLMRLQHGMCC
;
A
#
# COMPACT_ATOMS: atom_id res chain seq x y z
N MET A 1 -17.38 -27.44 -18.36
CA MET A 1 -15.92 -27.36 -18.55
C MET A 1 -15.52 -25.98 -18.05
N ILE A 2 -14.83 -25.90 -16.90
CA ILE A 2 -14.47 -24.64 -16.27
C ILE A 2 -13.10 -24.25 -16.86
N THR A 3 -13.07 -23.20 -17.68
CA THR A 3 -11.82 -22.62 -18.16
C THR A 3 -11.09 -22.03 -16.96
N SER A 4 -9.97 -22.66 -16.59
CA SER A 4 -9.02 -22.14 -15.62
C SER A 4 -8.51 -20.80 -16.13
N ASP A 5 -8.98 -19.71 -15.55
CA ASP A 5 -8.49 -18.36 -15.80
C ASP A 5 -7.04 -18.30 -15.31
N LYS A 6 -6.13 -18.53 -16.26
CA LYS A 6 -4.70 -18.44 -16.05
C LYS A 6 -4.41 -16.99 -15.67
N PRO A 7 -3.80 -16.71 -14.51
CA PRO A 7 -3.48 -15.34 -14.15
C PRO A 7 -2.51 -14.76 -15.20
N GLU A 8 -3.02 -13.89 -16.06
CA GLU A 8 -2.20 -13.15 -17.00
C GLU A 8 -1.38 -12.14 -16.21
N ILE A 9 -0.06 -12.35 -16.24
CA ILE A 9 0.91 -11.43 -15.66
C ILE A 9 0.88 -10.16 -16.52
N LEU A 10 0.11 -9.15 -16.09
CA LEU A 10 -0.09 -7.89 -16.82
C LEU A 10 1.22 -7.11 -17.06
N ALA A 11 2.23 -7.32 -16.20
CA ALA A 11 3.63 -7.01 -16.45
C ALA A 11 4.51 -7.69 -15.38
N PRO A 12 5.72 -8.18 -15.72
CA PRO A 12 6.75 -8.40 -14.71
C PRO A 12 6.98 -7.09 -13.97
N CYS A 13 7.00 -7.12 -12.64
CA CYS A 13 7.43 -5.97 -11.86
C CYS A 13 8.76 -5.49 -12.45
N THR A 14 8.87 -4.22 -12.82
CA THR A 14 10.12 -3.60 -13.29
C THR A 14 11.16 -3.47 -12.15
N SER A 15 11.10 -4.38 -11.17
CA SER A 15 12.10 -4.60 -10.13
C SER A 15 13.41 -5.17 -10.68
N LEU A 16 13.50 -5.42 -11.99
CA LEU A 16 14.79 -5.60 -12.65
C LEU A 16 15.54 -4.27 -12.56
N GLN A 17 16.56 -4.23 -11.69
CA GLN A 17 17.60 -3.19 -11.56
C GLN A 17 17.45 -2.12 -10.45
N LEU A 18 17.15 -2.53 -9.20
CA LEU A 18 17.38 -1.67 -8.03
C LEU A 18 18.36 -2.30 -7.00
N GLY A 19 19.39 -3.00 -7.48
CA GLY A 19 20.51 -3.49 -6.63
C GLY A 19 20.28 -4.84 -5.96
N CYS A 20 21.06 -5.15 -4.90
CA CYS A 20 21.08 -6.43 -4.17
C CYS A 20 19.79 -6.74 -3.35
N TRP A 21 18.69 -6.05 -3.62
CA TRP A 21 17.43 -6.20 -2.90
C TRP A 21 16.57 -7.31 -3.51
N SER A 22 15.83 -8.04 -2.65
CA SER A 22 14.88 -9.04 -3.12
C SER A 22 13.71 -8.38 -3.86
N ALA A 23 13.07 -9.14 -4.76
CA ALA A 23 11.87 -8.69 -5.45
C ALA A 23 10.76 -8.24 -4.47
N GLU A 24 10.64 -8.90 -3.33
CA GLU A 24 9.70 -8.54 -2.26
C GLU A 24 10.00 -7.15 -1.69
N HIS A 25 11.28 -6.84 -1.41
CA HIS A 25 11.68 -5.54 -0.90
C HIS A 25 11.43 -4.43 -1.92
N CYS A 26 11.69 -4.68 -3.21
CA CYS A 26 11.37 -3.74 -4.29
C CYS A 26 9.86 -3.49 -4.41
N CYS A 27 9.04 -4.54 -4.29
CA CYS A 27 7.58 -4.43 -4.29
C CYS A 27 7.08 -3.61 -3.10
N PHE A 28 7.58 -3.90 -1.90
CA PHE A 28 7.27 -3.16 -0.69
C PHE A 28 7.62 -1.68 -0.83
N THR A 29 8.84 -1.37 -1.29
CA THR A 29 9.29 0.01 -1.48
C THR A 29 8.39 0.78 -2.46
N SER A 30 7.97 0.12 -3.53
CA SER A 30 7.05 0.71 -4.52
C SER A 30 5.68 1.00 -3.91
N ARG A 31 5.12 0.05 -3.15
CA ARG A 31 3.86 0.23 -2.42
C ARG A 31 3.96 1.35 -1.37
N PHE A 32 5.05 1.38 -0.60
CA PHE A 32 5.29 2.40 0.41
C PHE A 32 5.29 3.80 -0.20
N ARG A 33 6.02 4.02 -1.30
CA ARG A 33 6.06 5.31 -1.99
C ARG A 33 4.70 5.73 -2.54
N GLN A 34 3.90 4.80 -3.06
CA GLN A 34 2.56 5.09 -3.55
C GLN A 34 1.63 5.51 -2.41
N ILE A 35 1.65 4.75 -1.31
CA ILE A 35 0.84 5.03 -0.13
C ILE A 35 1.27 6.34 0.54
N GLU A 36 2.57 6.62 0.67
CA GLU A 36 3.06 7.91 1.21
C GLU A 36 2.51 9.09 0.40
N ARG A 37 2.60 9.05 -0.94
CA ARG A 37 2.05 10.11 -1.80
C ARG A 37 0.55 10.28 -1.60
N LEU A 38 -0.20 9.18 -1.62
CA LEU A 38 -1.66 9.24 -1.44
C LEU A 38 -2.02 9.78 -0.05
N THR A 39 -1.32 9.37 1.01
CA THR A 39 -1.56 9.89 2.36
C THR A 39 -1.26 11.39 2.43
N VAL A 40 -0.22 11.88 1.76
CA VAL A 40 0.04 13.33 1.64
C VAL A 40 -1.11 14.04 0.93
N ASP A 41 -1.60 13.48 -0.18
CA ASP A 41 -2.71 14.08 -0.93
C ASP A 41 -4.01 14.14 -0.09
N VAL A 42 -4.24 13.15 0.77
CA VAL A 42 -5.44 13.07 1.62
C VAL A 42 -5.33 13.92 2.89
N LEU A 43 -4.16 13.95 3.54
CA LEU A 43 -3.97 14.64 4.82
C LEU A 43 -3.42 16.07 4.65
N GLY A 44 -2.92 16.41 3.47
CA GLY A 44 -2.44 17.75 3.12
C GLY A 44 -1.05 18.11 3.64
N ASP A 45 -0.42 17.24 4.44
CA ASP A 45 0.89 17.48 5.02
C ASP A 45 1.76 16.22 5.07
N ARG A 46 3.05 16.38 4.78
CA ARG A 46 4.01 15.28 4.70
C ARG A 46 4.39 14.70 6.06
N GLU A 47 4.58 15.53 7.07
CA GLU A 47 4.94 15.06 8.41
C GLU A 47 3.76 14.31 9.03
N VAL A 48 2.54 14.84 8.85
CA VAL A 48 1.29 14.19 9.26
C VAL A 48 1.11 12.86 8.53
N ALA A 49 1.39 12.80 7.23
CA ALA A 49 1.31 11.56 6.46
C ALA A 49 2.30 10.50 6.96
N GLN A 50 3.55 10.87 7.22
CA GLN A 50 4.55 9.95 7.76
C GLN A 50 4.17 9.47 9.16
N GLU A 51 3.68 10.36 10.01
CA GLU A 51 3.21 9.99 11.34
C GLU A 51 2.02 9.01 11.26
N TRP A 52 1.07 9.26 10.37
CA TRP A 52 -0.07 8.38 10.12
C TRP A 52 0.36 6.98 9.67
N LEU A 53 1.39 6.89 8.80
CA LEU A 53 1.92 5.59 8.33
C LEU A 53 2.64 4.78 9.40
N LEU A 54 3.17 5.44 10.44
CA LEU A 54 3.92 4.82 11.53
C LEU A 54 3.06 4.54 12.76
N LYS A 55 1.91 5.21 12.90
CA LYS A 55 0.99 4.99 14.02
C LYS A 55 0.07 3.79 13.75
N PRO A 56 -0.17 2.92 14.75
CA PRO A 56 -1.17 1.87 14.66
C PRO A 56 -2.55 2.41 14.30
N LEU A 57 -3.19 1.79 13.29
CA LEU A 57 -4.59 2.07 12.99
C LEU A 57 -5.47 1.41 14.06
N ARG A 58 -6.21 2.23 14.81
CA ARG A 58 -7.23 1.71 15.74
C ARG A 58 -8.30 0.96 14.94
N GLY A 59 -8.55 -0.29 15.30
CA GLY A 59 -9.68 -1.07 14.78
C GLY A 59 -9.40 -2.06 13.65
N HIS A 60 -8.20 -2.09 13.03
CA HIS A 60 -7.94 -3.00 11.89
C HIS A 60 -6.94 -4.14 12.15
N SER A 61 -6.03 -3.96 13.11
CA SER A 61 -5.11 -5.02 13.59
C SER A 61 -4.16 -4.52 14.70
N ASN A 62 -4.28 -3.25 15.10
CA ASN A 62 -3.29 -2.54 15.91
C ASN A 62 -1.88 -2.53 15.28
N GLN A 63 -1.78 -2.77 13.97
CA GLN A 63 -0.55 -2.61 13.21
C GLN A 63 -0.52 -1.25 12.50
N PRO A 64 0.68 -0.66 12.33
CA PRO A 64 0.82 0.55 11.53
C PRO A 64 0.63 0.23 10.04
N PRO A 65 0.13 1.19 9.24
CA PRO A 65 -0.04 1.02 7.79
C PRO A 65 1.21 0.52 7.09
N CYS A 66 2.40 1.01 7.48
CA CYS A 66 3.66 0.60 6.88
C CYS A 66 3.94 -0.91 7.01
N CYS A 67 3.45 -1.57 8.05
CA CYS A 67 3.57 -3.03 8.20
C CYS A 67 2.55 -3.77 7.32
N LEU A 68 1.33 -3.24 7.19
CA LEU A 68 0.25 -3.88 6.43
C LEU A 68 0.59 -3.98 4.93
N ILE A 69 1.14 -2.91 4.37
CA ILE A 69 1.43 -2.79 2.93
C ILE A 69 2.56 -3.72 2.44
N TYR A 70 3.24 -4.42 3.36
CA TYR A 70 4.20 -5.48 3.01
C TYR A 70 3.54 -6.57 2.18
N THR A 71 2.26 -6.87 2.45
CA THR A 71 1.46 -7.79 1.65
C THR A 71 0.61 -7.04 0.63
N ARG A 72 0.22 -7.71 -0.46
CA ARG A 72 -0.68 -7.10 -1.45
C ARG A 72 -2.05 -6.79 -0.85
N ALA A 73 -2.60 -7.72 -0.08
CA ALA A 73 -3.90 -7.56 0.58
C ALA A 73 -3.91 -6.38 1.57
N GLY A 74 -2.86 -6.24 2.38
CA GLY A 74 -2.75 -5.10 3.30
C GLY A 74 -2.55 -3.77 2.57
N TYR A 75 -1.87 -3.76 1.42
CA TYR A 75 -1.83 -2.58 0.54
C TYR A 75 -3.21 -2.19 0.02
N ASP A 76 -3.97 -3.15 -0.52
CA ASP A 76 -5.31 -2.88 -1.07
C ASP A 76 -6.27 -2.37 0.04
N ALA A 77 -6.14 -2.90 1.27
CA ALA A 77 -6.89 -2.43 2.43
C ALA A 77 -6.55 -0.99 2.83
N VAL A 78 -5.27 -0.65 2.94
CA VAL A 78 -4.81 0.71 3.29
C VAL A 78 -5.17 1.71 2.19
N PHE A 79 -5.02 1.33 0.91
CA PHE A 79 -5.43 2.14 -0.22
C PHE A 79 -6.93 2.44 -0.18
N THR A 80 -7.76 1.42 0.04
CA THR A 80 -9.22 1.58 0.14
C THR A 80 -9.59 2.51 1.30
N LEU A 81 -8.93 2.39 2.45
CA LEU A 81 -9.13 3.29 3.58
C LEU A 81 -8.82 4.74 3.22
N LEU A 82 -7.68 5.00 2.58
CA LEU A 82 -7.28 6.35 2.15
C LEU A 82 -8.26 6.94 1.13
N MET A 83 -8.71 6.15 0.16
CA MET A 83 -9.74 6.59 -0.80
C MET A 83 -11.06 6.95 -0.09
N ARG A 84 -11.47 6.17 0.91
CA ARG A 84 -12.67 6.49 1.70
C ARG A 84 -12.51 7.80 2.47
N LEU A 85 -11.36 8.02 3.10
CA LEU A 85 -11.04 9.27 3.78
C LEU A 85 -11.06 10.47 2.81
N GLN A 86 -10.47 10.32 1.61
CA GLN A 86 -10.47 11.36 0.58
C GLN A 86 -11.88 11.79 0.18
N HIS A 87 -12.82 10.84 0.10
CA HIS A 87 -14.22 11.09 -0.22
C HIS A 87 -15.09 11.47 1.00
N GLY A 88 -14.49 11.67 2.18
CA GLY A 88 -15.21 11.99 3.41
C GLY A 88 -16.07 10.84 3.96
N MET A 89 -15.87 9.63 3.46
CA MET A 89 -16.54 8.43 3.95
C MET A 89 -15.80 7.91 5.18
N CYS A 90 -16.11 8.46 6.34
CA CYS A 90 -15.67 7.90 7.61
C CYS A 90 -16.35 6.54 7.86
N CYS A 91 -15.65 5.66 8.59
CA CYS A 91 -16.21 4.42 9.11
C CYS A 91 -16.88 4.68 10.45
#